data_AF-A0A108UBI1-F1
#
_entry.id   AF-A0A108UBI1-F1
#
_cell.length_a   1.000
_cell.length_b   1.000
_cell.length_c   1.000
_cell.angle_alpha   90.00
_cell.angle_beta   90.00
_cell.angle_gamma   90.00
#
_symmetry.space_group_name_H-M   'P 1'
#
loop_
_entity.id
_entity.type
_entity.pdbx_description
1 polymer ?
#
loop_
_entity_poly.entity_id
_entity_poly.type
_entity_poly.pdbx_seq_one_letter_code
_entity_poly.pdbx_strand_id
1 'polypeptide(L)'
;MNAVAFDKTDLDALQRLNRLRSEPASETSQALERHFAERYQADRRFVVYGTLAPGKPNHHHLSDLDGTWTPGHYVTGRLEQSGWGADMGYPALRWSESGEAIEVQLFACDELPRHWARLDAFEGDEYLRILVPVHAPDGSVTVANVYAARPDRQA
;
A
#
# COMPACT_ATOMS: atom_id res chain seq x y z
N MET A 1 -7.97 -25.26 0.62
CA MET A 1 -7.75 -24.19 -0.36
C MET A 1 -6.24 -23.96 -0.41
N ASN A 2 -5.57 -24.31 -1.51
CA ASN A 2 -4.14 -24.01 -1.65
C ASN A 2 -4.00 -22.51 -1.85
N ALA A 3 -3.44 -21.80 -0.87
CA ALA A 3 -2.98 -20.43 -1.08
C ALA A 3 -1.93 -20.50 -2.19
N VAL A 4 -2.19 -19.87 -3.33
CA VAL A 4 -1.20 -19.77 -4.39
C VAL A 4 -0.13 -18.80 -3.90
N ALA A 5 1.12 -19.24 -3.86
CA ALA A 5 2.23 -18.39 -3.47
C ALA A 5 2.36 -17.21 -4.44
N PHE A 6 2.72 -16.04 -3.92
CA PHE A 6 3.07 -14.87 -4.74
C PHE A 6 4.26 -15.21 -5.63
N ASP A 7 4.15 -14.96 -6.93
CA ASP A 7 5.14 -15.36 -7.93
C ASP A 7 5.58 -14.20 -8.84
N LYS A 8 6.41 -14.52 -9.85
CA LYS A 8 6.94 -13.53 -10.79
C LYS A 8 5.84 -12.91 -11.68
N THR A 9 4.80 -13.67 -12.02
CA THR A 9 3.66 -13.16 -12.79
C THR A 9 2.86 -12.15 -11.96
N ASP A 10 2.63 -12.44 -10.68
CA ASP A 10 2.02 -11.49 -9.75
C ASP A 10 2.85 -10.21 -9.65
N LEU A 11 4.18 -10.32 -9.52
CA LEU A 11 5.07 -9.16 -9.45
C LEU A 11 5.01 -8.29 -10.70
N ASP A 12 5.07 -8.88 -11.89
CA ASP A 12 5.05 -8.14 -13.15
C ASP A 12 3.69 -7.44 -13.36
N ALA A 13 2.59 -8.09 -12.98
CA ALA A 13 1.25 -7.53 -13.01
C ALA A 13 1.09 -6.36 -12.02
N LEU A 14 1.64 -6.51 -10.80
CA LEU A 14 1.64 -5.49 -9.76
C LEU A 14 2.43 -4.25 -10.19
N GLN A 15 3.63 -4.44 -10.73
CA GLN A 15 4.45 -3.35 -11.26
C GLN A 15 3.75 -2.63 -12.41
N ARG A 16 3.07 -3.37 -13.30
CA ARG A 16 2.27 -2.79 -14.38
C ARG A 16 1.12 -1.95 -13.82
N LEU A 17 0.38 -2.45 -12.84
CA LEU A 17 -0.70 -1.70 -12.20
C LEU A 17 -0.18 -0.41 -11.55
N ASN A 18 0.90 -0.50 -10.79
CA ASN A 18 1.48 0.66 -10.10
C ASN A 18 1.89 1.79 -11.06
N ARG A 19 2.41 1.45 -12.25
CA ARG A 19 2.67 2.45 -13.30
C ARG A 19 1.39 3.09 -13.84
N LEU A 20 0.33 2.31 -14.02
CA LEU A 20 -0.94 2.83 -14.53
C LEU A 20 -1.71 3.68 -13.51
N ARG A 21 -1.43 3.56 -12.20
CA ARG A 21 -2.09 4.37 -11.16
C ARG A 21 -1.71 5.85 -11.18
N SER A 22 -0.64 6.24 -11.87
CA SER A 22 -0.33 7.64 -12.14
C SER A 22 -1.06 8.23 -13.34
N GLU A 23 -1.83 7.43 -14.07
CA GLU A 23 -2.55 7.80 -15.29
C GLU A 23 -4.07 7.73 -15.06
N PRO A 24 -4.89 8.32 -15.96
CA PRO A 24 -6.34 8.10 -15.95
C PRO A 24 -6.68 6.61 -16.01
N ALA A 25 -7.75 6.21 -15.32
CA ALA A 25 -8.17 4.81 -15.28
C ALA A 25 -8.42 4.26 -16.69
N SER A 26 -7.91 3.06 -16.95
CA SER A 26 -8.06 2.33 -18.21
C SER A 26 -8.69 0.97 -17.96
N GLU A 27 -9.20 0.31 -19.01
CA GLU A 27 -9.70 -1.06 -18.90
C GLU A 27 -8.62 -2.02 -18.36
N THR A 28 -7.36 -1.79 -18.72
CA THR A 28 -6.23 -2.58 -18.24
C THR A 28 -6.00 -2.36 -16.75
N SER A 29 -5.98 -1.10 -16.26
CA SER A 29 -5.78 -0.86 -14.83
C SER A 29 -6.94 -1.45 -14.02
N GLN A 30 -8.19 -1.28 -14.47
CA GLN A 30 -9.36 -1.86 -13.81
C GLN A 30 -9.33 -3.40 -13.78
N ALA A 31 -8.87 -4.05 -14.84
CA ALA A 31 -8.72 -5.50 -14.88
C ALA A 31 -7.65 -5.99 -13.89
N LEU A 32 -6.53 -5.28 -13.78
CA LEU A 32 -5.47 -5.59 -12.81
C LEU A 32 -5.94 -5.36 -11.37
N GLU A 33 -6.67 -4.27 -11.09
CA GLU A 33 -7.27 -4.03 -9.77
C GLU A 33 -8.19 -5.19 -9.36
N ARG A 34 -9.09 -5.63 -10.26
CA ARG A 34 -9.95 -6.80 -9.99
C ARG A 34 -9.15 -8.07 -9.74
N HIS A 35 -8.11 -8.32 -10.53
CA HIS A 35 -7.24 -9.48 -10.35
C HIS A 35 -6.64 -9.53 -8.94
N PHE A 36 -6.07 -8.42 -8.44
CA PHE A 36 -5.51 -8.38 -7.09
C PHE A 36 -6.57 -8.37 -5.98
N ALA A 37 -7.75 -7.80 -6.23
CA ALA A 37 -8.88 -7.88 -5.30
C ALA A 37 -9.39 -9.33 -5.15
N GLU A 38 -9.56 -10.06 -6.24
CA GLU A 38 -10.05 -11.45 -6.20
C GLU A 38 -9.02 -12.42 -5.59
N ARG A 39 -7.74 -12.22 -5.91
CA ARG A 39 -6.67 -13.13 -5.51
C ARG A 39 -6.14 -12.86 -4.11
N TYR A 40 -6.06 -11.60 -3.71
CA TYR A 40 -5.42 -11.17 -2.46
C TYR A 40 -6.32 -10.32 -1.56
N GLN A 41 -7.54 -9.96 -2.00
CA GLN A 41 -8.39 -8.98 -1.32
C GLN A 41 -7.66 -7.63 -1.16
N ALA A 42 -6.80 -7.28 -2.13
CA ALA A 42 -5.91 -6.13 -2.01
C ALA A 42 -6.68 -4.81 -1.87
N ASP A 43 -7.89 -4.71 -2.42
CA ASP A 43 -8.81 -3.57 -2.29
C ASP A 43 -9.27 -3.31 -0.85
N ARG A 44 -9.12 -4.29 0.04
CA ARG A 44 -9.52 -4.27 1.45
C ARG A 44 -8.33 -4.43 2.40
N ARG A 45 -7.11 -4.30 1.89
CA ARG A 45 -5.86 -4.41 2.65
C ARG A 45 -5.05 -3.14 2.49
N PHE A 46 -4.62 -2.58 3.61
CA PHE A 46 -3.81 -1.38 3.70
C PHE A 46 -2.62 -1.65 4.61
N VAL A 47 -1.39 -1.43 4.16
CA VAL A 47 -0.24 -1.40 5.07
C VAL A 47 0.15 0.03 5.40
N VAL A 48 0.43 0.24 6.68
CA VAL A 48 0.73 1.55 7.24
C VAL A 48 2.04 1.51 8.02
N TYR A 49 2.95 2.43 7.69
CA TYR A 49 4.24 2.64 8.36
C TYR A 49 4.37 4.03 9.00
N GLY A 50 3.41 4.92 8.73
CA GLY A 50 3.51 6.35 9.02
C GLY A 50 2.41 6.89 9.94
N THR A 51 2.00 8.12 9.67
CA THR A 51 1.12 8.93 10.53
C THR A 51 -0.30 8.37 10.69
N LEU A 52 -0.74 7.45 9.83
CA LEU A 52 -2.04 6.77 9.89
C LEU A 52 -2.07 5.55 10.83
N ALA A 53 -0.91 5.10 11.33
CA ALA A 53 -0.83 3.90 12.18
C ALA A 53 -1.52 4.11 13.54
N PRO A 54 -1.93 3.05 14.25
CA PRO A 54 -2.56 3.18 15.57
C PRO A 54 -1.74 4.05 16.54
N GLY A 55 -2.42 4.99 17.20
CA GLY A 55 -1.79 5.94 18.14
C GLY A 55 -0.95 7.05 17.49
N LYS A 56 -0.98 7.18 16.16
CA LYS A 56 -0.30 8.27 15.43
C LYS A 56 -1.26 9.42 15.10
N PRO A 57 -0.75 10.64 14.80
CA PRO A 57 -1.58 11.85 14.71
C PRO A 57 -2.78 11.76 13.73
N ASN A 58 -2.63 10.99 12.64
CA ASN A 58 -3.64 10.90 11.59
C ASN A 58 -4.44 9.58 11.65
N HIS A 59 -4.28 8.79 12.71
CA HIS A 59 -5.02 7.53 12.87
C HIS A 59 -6.55 7.70 12.82
N HIS A 60 -7.05 8.88 13.17
CA HIS A 60 -8.48 9.22 13.12
C HIS A 60 -9.09 9.08 11.71
N HIS A 61 -8.27 9.03 10.65
CA HIS A 61 -8.77 8.69 9.32
C HIS A 61 -9.20 7.22 9.17
N LEU A 62 -8.72 6.33 10.03
CA LEU A 62 -9.01 4.88 9.98
C LEU A 62 -9.74 4.38 11.23
N SER A 63 -9.77 5.15 12.32
CA SER A 63 -10.29 4.71 13.62
C SER A 63 -11.77 4.31 13.62
N ASP A 64 -12.54 4.87 12.71
CA ASP A 64 -13.99 4.65 12.63
C ASP A 64 -14.35 3.45 11.73
N LEU A 65 -13.34 2.83 11.10
CA LEU A 65 -13.53 1.66 10.25
C LEU A 65 -13.43 0.39 11.08
N ASP A 66 -14.42 -0.49 10.95
CA ASP A 66 -14.40 -1.79 11.61
C ASP A 66 -13.44 -2.73 10.86
N GLY A 67 -12.18 -2.72 11.29
CA GLY A 67 -11.10 -3.46 10.67
C GLY A 67 -10.10 -4.02 11.67
N THR A 68 -9.31 -4.98 11.21
CA THR A 68 -8.31 -5.66 12.02
C THR A 68 -6.92 -5.15 11.71
N TRP A 69 -6.19 -4.74 12.75
CA TRP A 69 -4.78 -4.38 12.68
C TRP A 69 -3.92 -5.59 13.05
N THR A 70 -2.92 -5.91 12.22
CA THR A 70 -1.98 -7.00 12.45
C THR A 70 -0.54 -6.48 12.34
N PRO A 71 0.24 -6.49 13.44
CA PRO A 71 1.65 -6.06 13.43
C PRO A 71 2.58 -7.15 12.89
N GLY A 72 3.89 -6.88 12.88
CA GLY A 72 4.93 -7.85 12.54
C GLY A 72 5.11 -8.11 11.03
N HIS A 73 4.42 -7.36 10.19
CA HIS A 73 4.57 -7.44 8.74
C HIS A 73 5.69 -6.50 8.27
N TYR A 74 6.28 -6.82 7.12
CA TYR A 74 7.23 -5.90 6.47
C TYR A 74 6.99 -5.80 4.97
N VAL A 75 7.42 -4.69 4.40
CA VAL A 75 7.55 -4.47 2.95
C VAL A 75 9.01 -4.18 2.62
N THR A 76 9.41 -4.28 1.37
CA THR A 76 10.77 -3.95 0.93
C THR A 76 10.83 -2.57 0.29
N GLY A 77 11.87 -1.79 0.60
CA GLY A 77 12.04 -0.46 0.04
C GLY A 77 13.11 0.37 0.72
N ARG A 78 12.95 1.69 0.65
CA ARG A 78 13.76 2.66 1.39
C ARG A 78 12.87 3.77 1.92
N LEU A 79 13.20 4.29 3.09
CA LEU A 79 12.59 5.50 3.63
C LEU A 79 13.37 6.74 3.16
N GLU A 80 12.67 7.73 2.63
CA GLU A 80 13.25 8.97 2.14
C GLU A 80 12.67 10.15 2.91
N GLN A 81 13.51 11.15 3.23
CA GLN A 81 13.08 12.38 3.90
C GLN A 81 12.35 13.27 2.88
N SER A 82 11.15 12.85 2.49
CA SER A 82 10.27 13.50 1.54
C SER A 82 8.80 13.27 1.94
N GLY A 83 7.93 14.12 1.40
CA GLY A 83 6.52 14.17 1.77
C GLY A 83 6.28 14.91 3.09
N TRP A 84 5.06 15.39 3.28
CA TRP A 84 4.63 16.22 4.40
C TRP A 84 4.69 15.46 5.73
N GLY A 85 4.66 14.13 5.68
CA GLY A 85 4.90 13.27 6.84
C GLY A 85 6.33 13.38 7.39
N ALA A 86 7.32 13.69 6.55
CA ALA A 86 8.73 13.74 6.95
C ALA A 86 9.01 14.84 7.98
N ASP A 87 8.33 15.99 7.86
CA ASP A 87 8.42 17.10 8.82
C ASP A 87 7.91 16.72 10.23
N MET A 88 7.12 15.64 10.32
CA MET A 88 6.66 15.06 11.59
C MET A 88 7.47 13.82 12.01
N GLY A 89 8.55 13.51 11.31
CA GLY A 89 9.40 12.34 11.58
C GLY A 89 8.92 11.04 10.91
N TYR A 90 8.03 11.12 9.91
CA TYR A 90 7.52 9.96 9.17
C TYR A 90 7.96 10.03 7.69
N PRO A 91 9.18 9.60 7.36
CA PRO A 91 9.69 9.63 5.98
C PRO A 91 8.85 8.78 5.04
N ALA A 92 8.74 9.19 3.77
CA ALA A 92 7.99 8.46 2.77
C ALA A 92 8.68 7.15 2.36
N LEU A 93 7.89 6.10 2.15
CA LEU A 93 8.33 4.83 1.59
C LEU A 93 8.53 4.97 0.07
N ARG A 94 9.72 4.65 -0.42
CA ARG A 94 9.93 4.29 -1.83
C ARG A 94 10.03 2.77 -1.93
N TRP A 95 9.03 2.14 -2.55
CA TRP A 95 9.01 0.69 -2.74
C TRP A 95 10.12 0.24 -3.70
N SER A 96 10.82 -0.84 -3.32
CA SER A 96 11.85 -1.49 -4.12
C SER A 96 11.94 -2.96 -3.75
N GLU A 97 11.86 -3.85 -4.73
CA GLU A 97 11.93 -5.30 -4.52
C GLU A 97 13.18 -5.72 -3.73
N SER A 98 14.33 -5.13 -4.07
CA SER A 98 15.63 -5.39 -3.43
C SER A 98 15.97 -4.43 -2.29
N GLY A 99 14.98 -3.69 -1.79
CA GLY A 99 15.16 -2.74 -0.69
C GLY A 99 15.30 -3.40 0.68
N GLU A 100 15.51 -2.56 1.69
CA GLU A 100 15.52 -2.97 3.09
C GLU A 100 14.13 -3.36 3.56
N ALA A 101 14.05 -4.24 4.57
CA ALA A 101 12.79 -4.56 5.22
C ALA A 101 12.33 -3.39 6.09
N ILE A 102 11.13 -2.87 5.80
CA ILE A 102 10.49 -1.77 6.52
C ILE A 102 9.26 -2.32 7.23
N GLU A 103 9.26 -2.19 8.56
CA GLU A 103 8.17 -2.65 9.40
C GLU A 103 6.89 -1.86 9.12
N VAL A 104 5.78 -2.58 8.97
CA VAL A 104 4.44 -2.05 8.73
C VAL A 104 3.43 -2.76 9.61
N GLN A 105 2.27 -2.13 9.80
CA GLN A 105 1.08 -2.81 10.28
C GLN A 105 0.11 -3.01 9.11
N LEU A 106 -0.44 -4.23 9.00
CA LEU A 106 -1.49 -4.55 8.04
C LEU A 106 -2.85 -4.26 8.65
N PHE A 107 -3.62 -3.39 8.00
CA PHE A 107 -5.02 -3.13 8.29
C PHE A 107 -5.91 -3.80 7.24
N ALA A 108 -6.80 -4.68 7.68
CA ALA A 108 -7.78 -5.36 6.84
C ALA A 108 -9.19 -4.91 7.20
N CYS A 109 -9.95 -4.41 6.22
CA CYS A 109 -11.29 -3.87 6.44
C CYS A 109 -12.12 -3.92 5.15
N ASP A 110 -13.34 -4.46 5.23
CA ASP A 110 -14.25 -4.59 4.08
C ASP A 110 -14.77 -3.23 3.56
N GLU A 111 -14.69 -2.17 4.37
CA GLU A 111 -15.16 -0.84 4.00
C GLU A 111 -14.11 0.02 3.27
N LEU A 112 -12.83 -0.37 3.30
CA LEU A 112 -11.72 0.37 2.65
C LEU A 112 -12.00 0.80 1.20
N PRO A 113 -12.62 -0.05 0.33
CA PRO A 113 -12.99 0.35 -1.03
C PRO A 113 -13.79 1.66 -1.12
N ARG A 114 -14.59 1.99 -0.09
CA ARG A 114 -15.40 3.21 -0.03
C ARG A 114 -14.62 4.43 0.46
N HIS A 115 -13.45 4.23 1.07
CA HIS A 115 -12.67 5.28 1.71
C HIS A 115 -11.39 5.66 0.97
N TRP A 116 -10.98 4.88 -0.04
CA TRP A 116 -9.76 5.15 -0.80
C TRP A 116 -9.72 6.58 -1.38
N ALA A 117 -10.81 7.06 -1.97
CA ALA A 117 -10.83 8.42 -2.54
C ALA A 117 -10.57 9.51 -1.49
N ARG A 118 -11.07 9.34 -0.26
CA ARG A 118 -10.83 10.29 0.85
C ARG A 118 -9.39 10.22 1.34
N LEU A 119 -8.84 9.01 1.46
CA LEU A 119 -7.45 8.81 1.88
C LEU A 119 -6.48 9.33 0.81
N ASP A 120 -6.77 9.10 -0.47
CA ASP A 120 -6.00 9.61 -1.60
C ASP A 120 -5.98 11.15 -1.61
N ALA A 121 -7.12 11.80 -1.31
CA ALA A 121 -7.22 13.25 -1.20
C ALA A 121 -6.47 13.83 0.02
N PHE A 122 -6.43 13.10 1.14
CA PHE A 122 -5.70 13.50 2.34
C PHE A 122 -4.18 13.46 2.12
N GLU A 123 -3.68 12.36 1.57
CA GLU A 123 -2.25 12.15 1.31
C GLU A 123 -1.75 13.06 0.18
N GLY A 124 -2.63 13.41 -0.76
CA GLY A 124 -2.43 14.46 -1.74
C GLY A 124 -1.40 14.13 -2.82
N ASP A 125 -0.72 15.17 -3.29
CA ASP A 125 0.17 15.09 -4.46
C ASP A 125 1.56 14.52 -4.14
N GLU A 126 1.92 14.36 -2.87
CA GLU A 126 3.26 13.88 -2.50
C GLU A 126 3.34 12.36 -2.42
N TYR A 127 2.20 11.71 -2.19
CA TYR A 127 2.09 10.26 -2.14
C TYR A 127 1.23 9.72 -3.29
N LEU A 128 1.53 8.48 -3.67
CA LEU A 128 0.71 7.68 -4.58
C LEU A 128 0.35 6.38 -3.90
N ARG A 129 -0.92 6.00 -3.97
CA ARG A 129 -1.36 4.69 -3.50
C ARG A 129 -0.94 3.61 -4.50
N ILE A 130 -0.06 2.71 -4.09
CA ILE A 130 0.43 1.58 -4.89
C ILE A 130 0.10 0.25 -4.21
N LEU A 131 0.14 -0.85 -4.95
CA LEU A 131 0.15 -2.20 -4.37
C LEU A 131 1.59 -2.63 -4.08
N VAL A 132 1.81 -3.34 -2.98
CA VAL A 132 3.10 -3.94 -2.63
C VAL A 132 2.93 -5.37 -2.11
N PRO A 133 3.90 -6.26 -2.34
CA PRO A 133 4.02 -7.50 -1.58
C PRO A 133 4.26 -7.18 -0.11
N VAL A 134 3.52 -7.86 0.77
CA VAL A 134 3.63 -7.72 2.21
C VAL A 134 3.99 -9.07 2.78
N HIS A 135 5.11 -9.12 3.49
CA HIS A 135 5.66 -10.33 4.07
C HIS A 135 5.20 -10.47 5.52
N ALA A 136 4.63 -11.63 5.85
CA ALA A 136 4.23 -11.99 7.20
C ALA A 136 5.34 -12.78 7.91
N PRO A 137 5.34 -12.82 9.26
CA PRO A 137 6.32 -13.58 10.05
C PRO A 137 6.36 -15.08 9.76
N ASP A 138 5.26 -15.65 9.26
CA ASP A 138 5.14 -17.07 8.92
C ASP A 138 5.68 -17.40 7.52
N GLY A 139 6.26 -16.42 6.82
CA GLY A 139 6.81 -16.54 5.48
C GLY A 139 5.75 -16.42 4.37
N SER A 140 4.48 -16.24 4.71
CA SER A 140 3.45 -15.99 3.70
C SER A 140 3.56 -14.56 3.14
N VAL A 141 3.09 -14.40 1.91
CA VAL A 141 3.06 -13.11 1.21
C VAL A 141 1.63 -12.80 0.81
N THR A 142 1.17 -11.60 1.13
CA THR A 142 -0.08 -11.02 0.65
C THR A 142 0.19 -9.76 -0.16
N VAL A 143 -0.84 -9.15 -0.74
CA VAL A 143 -0.74 -7.88 -1.47
C VAL A 143 -1.67 -6.87 -0.81
N ALA A 144 -1.16 -5.67 -0.55
CA ALA A 144 -1.92 -4.59 0.07
C ALA A 144 -1.62 -3.25 -0.59
N ASN A 145 -2.54 -2.31 -0.42
CA ASN A 145 -2.29 -0.91 -0.74
C ASN A 145 -1.29 -0.30 0.26
N VAL A 146 -0.51 0.67 -0.19
CA VAL A 146 0.34 1.54 0.63
C VAL A 146 0.44 2.91 -0.02
N TYR A 147 0.58 3.97 0.78
CA TYR A 147 0.98 5.27 0.28
C TYR A 147 2.50 5.33 0.19
N ALA A 148 3.03 5.40 -1.02
CA ALA A 148 4.46 5.50 -1.30
C ALA A 148 4.80 6.89 -1.86
N ALA A 149 6.05 7.31 -1.72
CA ALA A 149 6.59 8.50 -2.38
C ALA A 149 6.24 8.46 -3.86
N ARG A 150 5.68 9.55 -4.40
CA ARG A 150 5.46 9.62 -5.84
C ARG A 150 6.78 9.42 -6.60
N PRO A 151 6.74 8.74 -7.76
CA PRO A 151 7.85 8.80 -8.70
C PRO A 151 8.13 10.27 -9.04
N ASP A 152 9.39 10.62 -9.19
CA ASP A 152 9.77 11.98 -9.61
C ASP A 152 9.03 12.31 -10.91
N ARG A 153 8.30 13.44 -10.94
CA ARG A 153 7.77 13.94 -12.21
C ARG A 153 8.98 14.25 -13.07
N GLN A 154 9.17 13.51 -14.17
CA GLN A 154 10.12 13.92 -15.19
C GLN A 154 9.72 15.34 -15.63
N ALA A 155 10.62 16.29 -15.39
CA ALA A 155 10.48 17.68 -15.79
C ALA A 155 10.43 17.82 -17.31
#